data_AF-A0A0J1F6W8-F1
#
_entry.id   AF-A0A0J1F6W8-F1
#
_cell.length_a   1.000
_cell.length_b   1.000
_cell.length_c   1.000
_cell.angle_alpha   90.00
_cell.angle_beta   90.00
_cell.angle_gamma   90.00
#
_symmetry.space_group_name_H-M   'P 1'
#
loop_
_entity.id
_entity.type
_entity.pdbx_description
1 polymer ?
#
loop_
_entity_poly.entity_id
_entity_poly.type
_entity_poly.pdbx_seq_one_letter_code
_entity_poly.pdbx_strand_id
1 'polypeptide(L)'
;MALYFFSIGLTVLSNVLYQLFQKSISPQVNPFVSLIITYSTAIIFSAICLPFYLKGQSILLSFKELNWASYALGIAIVGLEFGFLLAYRAGWNLNRASLFSSVAVTLLLIPVGAMLFREKLNIINIIGIGFSVIGLVLMNHK
;
A
#
# COMPACT_ATOMS: atom_id res chain seq x y z
N MET A 1 13.50 -13.82 13.28
CA MET A 1 14.34 -12.73 12.71
C MET A 1 14.42 -12.76 11.19
N ALA A 2 14.89 -13.82 10.53
CA ALA A 2 15.07 -13.83 9.07
C ALA A 2 13.77 -13.54 8.28
N LEU A 3 12.65 -14.17 8.63
CA LEU A 3 11.35 -13.88 8.01
C LEU A 3 10.90 -12.42 8.20
N TYR A 4 11.18 -11.80 9.35
CA TYR A 4 10.80 -10.42 9.63
C TYR A 4 11.51 -9.45 8.69
N PHE A 5 12.85 -9.58 8.58
CA PHE A 5 13.64 -8.75 7.67
C PHE A 5 13.32 -9.05 6.20
N PHE A 6 13.09 -10.31 5.85
CA PHE A 6 12.71 -10.70 4.50
C PHE A 6 11.35 -10.11 4.09
N SER A 7 10.33 -10.21 4.94
CA SER A 7 9.01 -9.64 4.68
C SER A 7 9.07 -8.13 4.49
N ILE A 8 9.75 -7.40 5.38
CA ILE A 8 9.93 -5.94 5.25
C ILE A 8 10.70 -5.60 3.97
N GLY A 9 11.80 -6.32 3.68
CA GLY A 9 12.60 -6.10 2.48
C GLY A 9 11.80 -6.29 1.19
N LEU A 10 10.98 -7.36 1.13
CA LEU A 10 10.07 -7.61 0.02
C LEU A 10 9.05 -6.48 -0.12
N THR A 11 8.43 -6.03 0.98
CA THR A 11 7.47 -4.92 0.95
C THR A 11 8.11 -3.64 0.43
N VAL A 12 9.32 -3.29 0.88
CA VAL A 12 10.02 -2.09 0.42
C VAL A 12 10.35 -2.19 -1.07
N LEU A 13 10.88 -3.32 -1.52
CA LEU A 13 11.20 -3.54 -2.94
C LEU A 13 9.94 -3.42 -3.82
N SER A 14 8.84 -4.08 -3.42
CA SER A 14 7.57 -3.99 -4.10
C SER A 14 7.03 -2.57 -4.12
N ASN A 15 7.17 -1.80 -3.03
CA ASN A 15 6.71 -0.41 -2.95
C ASN A 15 7.54 0.52 -3.86
N VAL A 16 8.85 0.27 -4.00
CA VAL A 16 9.68 1.00 -4.96
C VAL A 16 9.23 0.73 -6.39
N LEU A 17 9.08 -0.55 -6.76
CA LEU A 17 8.60 -0.94 -8.10
C LEU A 17 7.21 -0.38 -8.39
N TYR A 18 6.33 -0.42 -7.39
CA TYR A 18 4.99 0.15 -7.43
C TYR A 18 5.01 1.61 -7.87
N GLN A 19 5.76 2.45 -7.15
CA GLN A 19 5.82 3.88 -7.45
C GLN A 19 6.47 4.16 -8.81
N LEU A 20 7.52 3.41 -9.16
CA LEU A 20 8.21 3.54 -10.45
C LEU A 20 7.30 3.22 -11.63
N PHE A 21 6.62 2.07 -11.59
CA PHE A 21 5.70 1.67 -12.65
C PHE A 21 4.50 2.61 -12.72
N GLN A 22 3.96 3.04 -11.58
CA GLN A 22 2.81 3.92 -11.59
C GLN A 22 3.12 5.31 -12.15
N LYS A 23 4.31 5.85 -11.88
CA LYS A 23 4.77 7.10 -12.51
C LYS A 23 5.03 6.91 -14.01
N SER A 24 5.38 5.70 -14.44
CA SER A 24 5.63 5.37 -15.85
C SER A 24 4.35 5.14 -16.67
N ILE A 25 3.20 4.95 -16.01
CA ILE A 25 1.90 4.86 -16.70
C ILE A 25 1.63 6.18 -17.43
N SER A 26 1.39 6.09 -18.74
CA SER A 26 1.13 7.26 -19.56
C SER A 26 -0.04 8.09 -19.01
N PRO A 27 0.10 9.42 -18.88
CA PRO A 27 -0.97 10.29 -18.42
C PRO A 27 -2.14 10.36 -19.43
N GLN A 28 -1.92 9.96 -20.68
CA GLN A 28 -2.93 9.98 -21.75
C GLN A 28 -3.92 8.81 -21.66
N VAL A 29 -3.56 7.72 -20.97
CA VAL A 29 -4.44 6.55 -20.82
C VAL A 29 -5.51 6.85 -19.78
N ASN A 30 -6.74 6.37 -19.97
CA ASN A 30 -7.76 6.47 -18.93
C ASN A 30 -7.30 5.68 -17.68
N PRO A 31 -7.23 6.29 -16.48
CA PRO A 31 -6.78 5.62 -15.25
C PRO A 31 -7.49 4.30 -15.00
N PHE A 32 -8.80 4.23 -15.20
CA PHE A 32 -9.58 3.02 -14.96
C PHE A 32 -9.24 1.90 -15.93
N VAL A 33 -8.88 2.21 -17.18
CA VAL A 33 -8.41 1.19 -18.15
C VAL A 33 -7.08 0.59 -17.68
N SER A 34 -6.16 1.43 -17.20
CA SER A 34 -4.91 0.95 -16.62
C SER A 34 -5.17 0.06 -15.38
N LEU A 35 -6.09 0.50 -14.50
CA LEU A 35 -6.45 -0.27 -13.30
C LEU A 35 -7.05 -1.63 -13.66
N ILE A 36 -7.94 -1.70 -14.65
CA ILE A 36 -8.52 -2.98 -15.10
C ILE A 36 -7.41 -3.96 -15.47
N ILE A 37 -6.44 -3.53 -16.28
CA ILE A 37 -5.30 -4.40 -16.66
C ILE A 37 -4.45 -4.77 -15.45
N THR A 38 -4.12 -3.81 -14.57
CA THR A 38 -3.36 -4.08 -13.34
C THR A 38 -4.06 -5.13 -12.47
N TYR A 39 -5.37 -5.01 -12.23
CA TYR A 39 -6.12 -5.99 -11.44
C TYR A 39 -6.25 -7.33 -12.15
N SER A 40 -6.46 -7.36 -13.47
CA SER A 40 -6.47 -8.61 -14.23
C SER A 40 -5.12 -9.35 -14.10
N THR A 41 -4.00 -8.64 -14.21
CA THR A 41 -2.68 -9.25 -14.01
C THR A 41 -2.48 -9.73 -12.57
N ALA A 42 -2.93 -8.97 -11.57
CA ALA A 42 -2.87 -9.37 -10.16
C ALA A 42 -3.71 -10.60 -9.86
N ILE A 43 -4.91 -10.73 -10.46
CA ILE A 43 -5.78 -11.91 -10.33
C ILE A 43 -5.09 -13.13 -10.92
N ILE A 44 -4.55 -13.03 -12.14
CA ILE A 44 -3.85 -14.15 -12.80
C ILE A 44 -2.66 -14.60 -11.96
N PHE A 45 -1.84 -13.65 -11.51
CA PHE A 45 -0.67 -13.95 -10.68
C PHE A 45 -1.07 -14.62 -9.36
N SER A 46 -2.09 -14.08 -8.69
CA SER A 46 -2.61 -14.64 -7.43
C SER A 46 -3.18 -16.05 -7.63
N ALA A 47 -3.89 -16.30 -8.73
CA ALA A 47 -4.43 -17.62 -9.06
C ALA A 47 -3.32 -18.65 -9.34
N ILE A 48 -2.21 -18.24 -9.96
CA ILE A 48 -1.03 -19.10 -10.17
C ILE A 48 -0.34 -19.42 -8.85
N CYS A 49 -0.25 -18.45 -7.93
CA CYS A 49 0.37 -18.65 -6.62
C CYS A 49 -0.50 -19.46 -5.65
N LEU A 50 -1.83 -19.39 -5.80
CA LEU A 50 -2.81 -20.06 -4.94
C LEU A 50 -2.47 -21.55 -4.66
N PRO A 51 -2.25 -22.43 -5.65
CA PRO A 51 -1.97 -23.85 -5.40
C PRO A 51 -0.71 -24.11 -4.58
N PHE A 52 0.31 -23.24 -4.63
CA PHE A 52 1.53 -23.40 -3.84
C PHE A 52 1.31 -23.18 -2.33
N TYR A 53 0.24 -22.46 -1.97
CA TYR A 53 -0.12 -22.15 -0.59
C TYR A 53 -1.32 -22.95 -0.08
N LEU A 54 -2.03 -23.67 -0.95
CA LEU A 54 -3.03 -24.66 -0.55
C LEU A 54 -2.34 -25.87 0.08
N LYS A 55 -2.12 -25.84 1.40
CA LYS A 55 -1.64 -26.97 2.20
C LYS A 55 -2.71 -28.07 2.38
N GLY A 56 -3.32 -28.52 1.27
CA GLY A 56 -4.36 -29.56 1.28
C GLY A 56 -5.78 -29.07 1.62
N GLN A 57 -6.02 -27.76 1.74
CA GLN A 57 -7.36 -27.22 1.93
C GLN A 57 -8.12 -27.11 0.60
N SER A 58 -9.43 -27.36 0.60
CA SER A 58 -10.28 -27.17 -0.58
C SER A 58 -10.46 -25.69 -0.90
N ILE A 59 -10.23 -25.30 -2.16
CA ILE A 59 -10.40 -23.92 -2.66
C ILE A 59 -11.78 -23.35 -2.25
N LEU A 60 -12.84 -24.15 -2.40
CA LEU A 60 -14.22 -23.79 -2.06
C LEU A 60 -14.43 -23.45 -0.58
N LEU A 61 -13.65 -24.03 0.33
CA LEU A 61 -13.71 -23.72 1.76
C LEU A 61 -13.00 -22.39 2.05
N SER A 62 -11.85 -22.14 1.42
CA SER A 62 -11.14 -20.86 1.55
C SER A 62 -11.96 -19.66 1.05
N PHE A 63 -12.79 -19.85 0.03
CA PHE A 63 -13.73 -18.80 -0.41
C PHE A 63 -14.85 -18.54 0.60
N LYS A 64 -15.26 -19.53 1.39
CA LYS A 64 -16.26 -19.34 2.46
C LYS A 64 -15.70 -18.62 3.68
N GLU A 65 -14.39 -18.66 3.88
CA GLU A 65 -13.69 -17.93 4.94
C GLU A 65 -13.42 -16.47 4.57
N LEU A 66 -13.77 -16.04 3.35
CA LEU A 66 -13.65 -14.63 2.95
C LEU A 66 -14.52 -13.76 3.86
N ASN A 67 -13.89 -12.74 4.43
CA ASN A 67 -14.57 -11.75 5.25
C ASN A 67 -14.90 -10.50 4.42
N TRP A 68 -15.76 -9.64 4.99
CA TRP A 68 -16.08 -8.34 4.41
C TRP A 68 -14.83 -7.45 4.21
N ALA A 69 -13.78 -7.66 5.01
CA ALA A 69 -12.54 -6.89 4.92
C ALA A 69 -11.82 -7.11 3.58
N SER A 70 -11.86 -8.31 3.00
CA SER A 70 -11.33 -8.57 1.66
C SER A 70 -12.00 -7.71 0.58
N TYR A 71 -13.32 -7.53 0.67
CA TYR A 71 -14.07 -6.69 -0.26
C TYR A 71 -13.78 -5.20 -0.03
N ALA A 72 -13.75 -4.76 1.24
CA ALA A 72 -13.39 -3.38 1.59
C ALA A 72 -11.96 -3.03 1.16
N LEU A 73 -11.02 -3.97 1.30
CA LEU A 73 -9.64 -3.82 0.84
C LEU A 73 -9.58 -3.63 -0.68
N GLY A 74 -10.37 -4.38 -1.45
CA GLY A 74 -10.44 -4.21 -2.91
C GLY A 74 -10.81 -2.78 -3.31
N ILE A 75 -11.83 -2.20 -2.67
CA ILE A 75 -12.25 -0.80 -2.91
C ILE A 75 -11.14 0.17 -2.49
N ALA A 76 -10.50 -0.07 -1.34
CA ALA A 76 -9.43 0.79 -0.85
C ALA A 76 -8.21 0.82 -1.78
N ILE A 77 -7.81 -0.33 -2.35
CA ILE A 77 -6.69 -0.39 -3.30
C ILE A 77 -7.04 0.40 -4.57
N VAL A 78 -8.27 0.32 -5.09
CA VAL A 78 -8.68 1.10 -6.27
C VAL A 78 -8.52 2.60 -6.02
N GLY A 79 -8.95 3.07 -4.85
CA GLY A 79 -8.78 4.47 -4.43
C GLY A 79 -7.31 4.87 -4.29
N LEU A 80 -6.49 3.98 -3.72
CA LEU A 80 -5.05 4.20 -3.54
C LEU A 80 -4.33 4.34 -4.89
N GLU A 81 -4.55 3.40 -5.80
CA GLU A 81 -3.95 3.39 -7.13
C GLU A 81 -4.37 4.59 -7.98
N PHE A 82 -5.68 4.89 -7.97
CA PHE A 82 -6.21 6.05 -8.64
C PHE A 82 -5.65 7.36 -8.06
N GLY A 83 -5.53 7.45 -6.73
CA GLY A 83 -4.96 8.59 -6.04
C GLY A 83 -3.50 8.87 -6.41
N PHE A 84 -2.65 7.82 -6.46
CA PHE A 84 -1.26 7.97 -6.90
C PHE A 84 -1.14 8.33 -8.38
N LEU A 85 -1.97 7.75 -9.25
CA LEU A 85 -2.04 8.14 -10.66
C LEU A 85 -2.39 9.62 -10.83
N LEU A 86 -3.38 10.13 -10.09
CA LEU A 86 -3.73 11.54 -10.10
C LEU A 86 -2.61 12.42 -9.58
N ALA A 87 -1.94 12.02 -8.48
CA ALA A 87 -0.82 12.78 -7.93
C ALA A 87 0.33 12.93 -8.96
N TYR A 88 0.70 11.84 -9.65
CA TYR A 88 1.73 11.90 -10.68
C TYR A 88 1.29 12.72 -11.91
N ARG A 89 0.02 12.64 -12.30
CA ARG A 89 -0.54 13.48 -13.38
C ARG A 89 -0.59 14.97 -13.02
N ALA A 90 -0.80 15.29 -11.75
CA ALA A 90 -0.74 16.65 -11.23
C ALA A 90 0.71 17.21 -11.13
N GLY A 91 1.71 16.43 -11.58
CA GLY A 91 3.10 16.86 -11.62
C GLY A 91 3.87 16.63 -10.32
N TRP A 92 3.36 15.84 -9.38
CA TRP A 92 4.10 15.52 -8.18
C TRP A 92 5.36 14.70 -8.48
N ASN A 93 6.44 15.00 -7.75
CA ASN A 93 7.65 14.18 -7.80
C ASN A 93 7.40 12.85 -7.08
N LEU A 94 8.09 11.80 -7.55
CA LEU A 94 8.03 10.43 -7.00
C LEU A 94 8.21 10.46 -5.47
N ASN A 95 9.34 11.03 -5.03
CA ASN A 95 9.71 11.07 -3.62
C ASN A 95 8.73 11.92 -2.79
N ARG A 96 8.24 13.04 -3.33
CA ARG A 96 7.34 13.94 -2.59
C ARG A 96 5.96 13.32 -2.38
N ALA A 97 5.37 12.74 -3.42
CA ALA A 97 4.05 12.09 -3.31
C ALA A 97 4.10 10.89 -2.37
N SER A 98 5.12 10.06 -2.52
CA SER A 98 5.39 8.88 -1.71
C SER A 98 5.56 9.22 -0.23
N LEU A 99 6.51 10.10 0.10
CA LEU A 99 6.79 10.49 1.48
C LEU A 99 5.58 11.16 2.12
N PHE A 100 4.91 12.06 1.40
CA PHE A 100 3.71 12.72 1.91
C PHE A 100 2.60 11.73 2.21
N SER A 101 2.31 10.84 1.26
CA SER A 101 1.30 9.80 1.45
C SER A 101 1.66 8.89 2.63
N SER A 102 2.90 8.39 2.71
CA SER A 102 3.32 7.51 3.81
C SER A 102 3.21 8.19 5.17
N VAL A 103 3.71 9.42 5.32
CA VAL A 103 3.62 10.15 6.60
C VAL A 103 2.18 10.47 6.96
N ALA A 104 1.36 10.94 6.00
CA ALA A 104 -0.06 11.23 6.25
C ALA A 104 -0.83 9.96 6.66
N VAL A 105 -0.59 8.85 5.98
CA VAL A 105 -1.19 7.55 6.33
C VAL A 105 -0.75 7.11 7.71
N THR A 106 0.54 7.20 8.05
CA THR A 106 1.03 6.87 9.39
C THR A 106 0.36 7.74 10.45
N LEU A 107 0.26 9.05 10.23
CA LEU A 107 -0.41 9.99 11.14
C LEU A 107 -1.88 9.63 11.39
N LEU A 108 -2.61 9.26 10.34
CA LEU A 108 -4.02 8.86 10.45
C LEU A 108 -4.19 7.46 11.04
N LEU A 109 -3.26 6.54 10.80
CA LEU A 109 -3.32 5.18 11.34
C LEU A 109 -3.07 5.13 12.84
N ILE A 110 -2.32 6.06 13.42
CA ILE A 110 -2.05 6.10 14.87
C ILE A 110 -3.33 6.14 15.73
N PRO A 111 -4.26 7.11 15.55
CA PRO A 111 -5.49 7.12 16.31
C PRO A 111 -6.39 5.92 15.99
N VAL A 112 -6.39 5.47 14.72
CA VAL A 112 -7.17 4.30 14.29
C VAL A 112 -6.65 3.01 14.96
N GLY A 113 -5.33 2.82 15.02
CA GLY A 113 -4.64 1.72 15.71
C GLY A 113 -4.89 1.75 17.21
N ALA A 114 -4.82 2.93 17.82
CA ALA A 114 -5.10 3.11 19.24
C ALA A 114 -6.58 2.80 19.59
N MET A 115 -7.53 3.24 18.77
CA MET A 115 -8.97 3.06 19.05
C MET A 115 -9.48 1.66 18.69
N LEU A 116 -9.19 1.16 17.49
CA LEU A 116 -9.72 -0.12 17.00
C LEU A 116 -8.91 -1.32 17.46
N PHE A 117 -7.58 -1.21 17.46
CA PHE A 117 -6.67 -2.32 17.76
C PHE A 117 -6.07 -2.25 19.16
N ARG A 118 -6.40 -1.19 19.94
CA ARG A 118 -5.90 -0.94 21.31
C ARG A 118 -4.38 -0.96 21.40
N GLU A 119 -3.72 -0.52 20.34
CA GLU A 119 -2.27 -0.44 20.30
C GLU A 119 -1.76 0.58 21.33
N LYS A 120 -0.87 0.15 22.22
CA LYS A 120 -0.26 1.04 23.21
C LYS A 120 0.81 1.90 22.54
N LEU A 121 0.54 3.19 22.43
CA LEU A 121 1.52 4.15 21.94
C LEU A 121 2.53 4.45 23.05
N ASN A 122 3.80 4.15 22.78
CA ASN A 122 4.90 4.55 23.63
C ASN A 122 5.28 6.02 23.35
N ILE A 123 5.74 6.75 24.36
CA ILE A 123 6.23 8.14 24.24
C ILE A 123 7.36 8.23 23.19
N ILE A 124 8.19 7.19 23.08
CA ILE A 124 9.24 7.10 22.06
C ILE A 124 8.64 7.08 20.64
N ASN A 125 7.52 6.38 20.43
CA ASN A 125 6.85 6.33 19.13
C ASN A 125 6.31 7.72 18.76
N ILE A 126 5.74 8.44 19.73
CA ILE A 126 5.24 9.82 19.54
C ILE A 126 6.38 10.75 19.12
N ILE A 127 7.55 10.65 19.77
CA ILE A 127 8.74 11.41 19.39
C ILE A 127 9.19 11.02 17.97
N GLY A 128 9.23 9.73 17.64
CA GLY A 128 9.58 9.23 16.30
C GLY A 128 8.66 9.74 15.19
N ILE A 129 7.36 9.88 15.48
CA ILE A 129 6.39 10.50 14.57
C ILE A 129 6.74 11.98 14.35
N GLY A 130 7.06 12.71 15.42
CA GLY A 130 7.54 14.09 15.33
C GLY A 130 8.76 14.23 14.41
N PHE A 131 9.75 13.34 14.57
CA PHE A 131 10.93 13.31 13.69
C PHE A 131 10.58 12.98 12.23
N SER A 132 9.62 12.09 11.99
CA SER A 132 9.17 11.74 10.63
C SER A 132 8.49 12.92 9.94
N VAL A 133 7.71 13.72 10.67
CA VAL A 133 7.11 14.96 10.17
C VAL A 133 8.18 16.01 9.88
N ILE A 134 9.15 16.20 10.78
CA ILE A 134 10.28 17.11 10.56
C ILE A 134 11.07 16.71 9.32
N GLY A 135 11.38 15.42 9.17
CA GLY A 135 12.06 14.88 7.99
C GLY A 135 11.29 15.15 6.69
N LEU A 136 9.96 15.00 6.73
CA LEU A 136 9.11 15.36 5.59
C LEU A 136 9.17 16.84 5.26
N VAL A 137 9.09 17.72 6.26
CA VAL A 137 9.16 19.19 6.06
C VAL A 137 10.50 19.57 5.44
N LEU A 138 11.60 19.01 5.95
CA LEU A 138 12.94 19.25 5.42
C LEU A 138 13.09 18.77 3.97
N MET A 139 12.60 17.57 3.64
CA MET A 139 12.67 17.04 2.28
C MET A 139 11.71 17.73 1.30
N ASN A 140 10.68 18.38 1.80
CA ASN A 140 9.75 19.17 0.99
C ASN A 140 10.17 20.65 0.88
N HIS A 141 11.16 21.09 1.67
CA HIS A 141 11.75 22.42 1.54
C HIS A 141 12.58 22.48 0.24
N LYS A 142 12.32 23.51 -0.57
CA LYS A 142 13.03 23.76 -1.83
C LYS A 142 14.52 23.99 -1.62
#